data_AF-A0A9J8BDA5-F1
#
_entry.id   AF-A0A9J8BDA5-F1
#
_cell.length_a   1.000
_cell.length_b   1.000
_cell.length_c   1.000
_cell.angle_alpha   90.00
_cell.angle_beta   90.00
_cell.angle_gamma   90.00
#
_symmetry.space_group_name_H-M   'P 1'
#
loop_
_entity.id
_entity.type
_entity.pdbx_description
1 polymer ?
#
loop_
_entity_poly.entity_id
_entity_poly.type
_entity_poly.pdbx_seq_one_letter_code
_entity_poly.pdbx_strand_id
1 'polypeptide(L)'
;MAAPEAELVLKWEREQARLRESVKEEDTEDWQRSPDFSGLKRVGGVDLSFIKGDDINACAHLVVLTYPHMKVLYEDCKMVTLNAPYVAGFLGFREAPPLLQALEKLKNVQPNLMPQGSSIGLEIGEWCRCCSLSIAPPGSVRSRGSRPHPTRHIYPHRPSQTGVYPRECSLLTLRGAVTVAMAYLGVLFVDGNGLFHYREFGLACHLGVLSDLPCVGVAKNLLHVEGVVRSEEHQSQINALQKSGDSFPLATTSGRVLGKALRSSHSSIKPVYVSVGHRITLDTAVRLTHTCCLYRVPEPIRQVHKLNVSTACINQNYIKCRLIICSHTTSDALTLWGPRVFWGPGGVFTCPEIYAFFSCS
;
A
#
# COMPACT_ATOMS: atom_id res chain seq x y z
N MET A 1 22.74 13.01 -7.46
CA MET A 1 21.73 12.38 -8.34
C MET A 1 21.45 13.32 -9.49
N ALA A 2 21.35 12.81 -10.73
CA ALA A 2 20.94 13.62 -11.88
C ALA A 2 19.48 14.08 -11.70
N ALA A 3 19.15 15.28 -12.18
CA ALA A 3 17.77 15.74 -12.23
C ALA A 3 16.93 14.74 -13.04
N PRO A 4 15.68 14.46 -12.65
CA PRO A 4 14.80 13.61 -13.44
C PRO A 4 14.67 14.20 -14.84
N GLU A 5 14.74 13.34 -15.85
CA GLU A 5 14.55 13.75 -17.23
C GLU A 5 13.15 14.38 -17.39
N ALA A 6 13.06 15.55 -18.04
CA ALA A 6 11.81 16.32 -18.14
C ALA A 6 10.66 15.49 -18.74
N GLU A 7 10.98 14.54 -19.62
CA GLU A 7 10.04 13.59 -20.20
C GLU A 7 9.38 12.68 -19.14
N LEU A 8 10.14 12.20 -18.15
CA LEU A 8 9.62 11.36 -17.07
C LEU A 8 8.60 12.14 -16.22
N VAL A 9 8.88 13.40 -15.91
CA VAL A 9 7.97 14.24 -15.12
C VAL A 9 6.66 14.45 -15.87
N LEU A 10 6.72 14.82 -17.17
CA LEU A 10 5.52 14.99 -18.01
C LEU A 10 4.68 13.70 -18.08
N LYS A 11 5.34 12.54 -18.16
CA LYS A 11 4.66 11.25 -18.15
C LYS A 11 3.94 11.00 -16.82
N TRP A 12 4.59 11.28 -15.69
CA TRP A 12 3.98 11.13 -14.38
C TRP A 12 2.84 12.11 -14.14
N GLU A 13 2.94 13.34 -14.64
CA GLU A 13 1.84 14.32 -14.59
C GLU A 13 0.59 13.82 -15.30
N ARG A 14 0.75 13.32 -16.53
CA ARG A 14 -0.36 12.75 -17.31
C ARG A 14 -0.98 11.56 -16.60
N GLU A 15 -0.16 10.67 -16.05
CA GLU A 15 -0.66 9.47 -15.37
C GLU A 15 -1.35 9.81 -14.04
N GLN A 16 -0.86 10.79 -13.28
CA GLN A 16 -1.60 11.27 -12.09
C GLN A 16 -2.94 11.88 -12.47
N ALA A 17 -3.00 12.70 -13.52
CA ALA A 17 -4.25 13.29 -13.98
C ALA A 17 -5.25 12.20 -14.38
N ARG A 18 -4.81 11.20 -15.14
CA ARG A 18 -5.63 10.05 -15.55
C ARG A 18 -6.15 9.25 -14.36
N LEU A 19 -5.28 8.92 -13.40
CA LEU A 19 -5.69 8.16 -12.21
C LEU A 19 -6.55 8.99 -11.25
N ARG A 20 -6.33 10.31 -11.18
CA ARG A 20 -7.12 11.25 -10.38
C ARG A 20 -8.59 11.26 -10.77
N GLU A 21 -8.89 11.11 -12.05
CA GLU A 21 -10.27 10.98 -12.56
C GLU A 21 -10.98 9.73 -12.04
N SER A 22 -10.23 8.71 -11.62
CA SER A 22 -10.78 7.47 -11.06
C SER A 22 -11.02 7.54 -9.56
N VAL A 23 -10.64 8.63 -8.87
CA VAL A 23 -10.85 8.78 -7.43
C VAL A 23 -12.34 8.99 -7.14
N LYS A 24 -12.93 8.11 -6.33
CA LYS A 24 -14.30 8.23 -5.83
C LYS A 24 -14.28 8.92 -4.46
N GLU A 25 -14.96 10.06 -4.34
CA GLU A 25 -15.05 10.87 -3.11
C GLU A 25 -16.34 10.57 -2.31
N GLU A 26 -16.96 9.41 -2.55
CA GLU A 26 -18.23 8.97 -1.98
C GLU A 26 -18.12 7.62 -1.26
N ASP A 27 -19.06 7.36 -0.35
CA ASP A 27 -19.14 6.11 0.41
C ASP A 27 -19.79 5.01 -0.44
N THR A 28 -19.01 3.99 -0.80
CA THR A 28 -19.42 2.88 -1.67
C THR A 28 -19.83 1.62 -0.90
N GLU A 29 -19.56 1.54 0.40
CA GLU A 29 -19.82 0.35 1.21
C GLU A 29 -20.91 0.61 2.27
N ASP A 30 -21.73 -0.41 2.56
CA ASP A 30 -22.82 -0.31 3.54
C ASP A 30 -22.32 0.10 4.94
N TRP A 31 -21.17 -0.43 5.36
CA TRP A 31 -20.59 -0.15 6.69
C TRP A 31 -20.22 1.33 6.87
N GLN A 32 -19.96 2.09 5.80
CA GLN A 32 -19.62 3.51 5.87
C GLN A 32 -20.81 4.38 6.28
N ARG A 33 -22.01 3.92 5.91
CA ARG A 33 -23.28 4.61 6.18
C ARG A 33 -23.79 4.36 7.59
N SER A 34 -23.27 3.35 8.28
CA SER A 34 -23.61 3.12 9.68
C SER A 34 -22.93 4.15 10.60
N PRO A 35 -23.64 4.78 11.54
CA PRO A 35 -23.05 5.72 12.50
C PRO A 35 -21.89 5.13 13.32
N ASP A 36 -21.95 3.83 13.61
CA ASP A 36 -20.98 3.06 14.41
C ASP A 36 -20.05 2.17 13.55
N PHE A 37 -20.16 2.27 12.23
CA PHE A 37 -19.49 1.40 11.27
C PHE A 37 -19.83 -0.09 11.39
N SER A 38 -21.05 -0.41 11.82
CA SER A 38 -21.60 -1.78 11.80
C SER A 38 -21.39 -2.44 10.44
N GLY A 39 -20.80 -3.65 10.46
CA GLY A 39 -20.37 -4.38 9.26
C GLY A 39 -18.87 -4.31 8.99
N LEU A 40 -18.17 -3.26 9.44
CA LEU A 40 -16.71 -3.18 9.34
C LEU A 40 -16.07 -4.15 10.35
N LYS A 41 -15.28 -5.11 9.85
CA LYS A 41 -14.60 -6.10 10.69
C LYS A 41 -13.10 -5.92 10.76
N ARG A 42 -12.50 -5.32 9.73
CA ARG A 42 -11.04 -5.18 9.63
C ARG A 42 -10.63 -3.90 8.96
N VAL A 43 -9.53 -3.33 9.46
CA VAL A 43 -8.87 -2.13 8.94
C VAL A 43 -7.41 -2.46 8.66
N GLY A 44 -6.87 -1.91 7.59
CA GLY A 44 -5.48 -2.11 7.19
C GLY A 44 -4.66 -0.85 7.44
N GLY A 45 -3.36 -1.01 7.64
CA GLY A 45 -2.42 0.10 7.73
C GLY A 45 -1.22 -0.18 6.83
N VAL A 46 -0.75 0.84 6.11
CA VAL A 46 0.48 0.79 5.31
C VAL A 46 1.36 1.99 5.58
N ASP A 47 2.66 1.74 5.52
CA ASP A 47 3.72 2.73 5.60
C ASP A 47 4.93 2.24 4.80
N LEU A 48 5.72 3.18 4.31
CA LEU A 48 7.01 2.89 3.68
C LEU A 48 8.07 3.76 4.32
N SER A 49 9.08 3.12 4.89
CA SER A 49 10.14 3.81 5.61
C SER A 49 11.51 3.59 4.96
N PHE A 50 12.23 4.68 4.74
CA PHE A 50 13.60 4.63 4.22
C PHE A 50 14.58 4.23 5.31
N ILE A 51 15.64 3.49 4.95
CA ILE A 51 16.73 3.22 5.88
C ILE A 51 17.45 4.55 6.17
N LYS A 52 17.81 4.79 7.43
CA LYS A 52 18.49 6.04 7.81
C LYS A 52 19.82 6.18 7.05
N GLY A 53 19.93 7.23 6.24
CA GLY A 53 21.10 7.50 5.41
C GLY A 53 21.06 6.84 4.02
N ASP A 54 19.94 6.24 3.64
CA ASP A 54 19.73 5.61 2.34
C ASP A 54 18.41 6.10 1.73
N ASP A 55 18.47 6.69 0.55
CA ASP A 55 17.32 7.24 -0.18
C ASP A 55 16.79 6.30 -1.27
N ILE A 56 17.37 5.10 -1.37
CA ILE A 56 17.03 4.06 -2.36
C ILE A 56 16.37 2.87 -1.64
N ASN A 57 16.94 2.39 -0.55
CA ASN A 57 16.42 1.23 0.16
C ASN A 57 15.39 1.64 1.21
N ALA A 58 14.24 0.99 1.15
CA ALA A 58 13.12 1.21 2.04
C ALA A 58 12.50 -0.11 2.50
N CYS A 59 11.70 -0.05 3.55
CA CYS A 59 10.87 -1.15 4.01
C CYS A 59 9.40 -0.80 3.81
N ALA A 60 8.70 -1.63 3.05
CA ALA A 60 7.25 -1.56 2.87
C ALA A 60 6.57 -2.39 3.95
N HIS A 61 5.63 -1.78 4.67
CA HIS A 61 4.92 -2.41 5.78
C HIS A 61 3.42 -2.49 5.51
N LEU A 62 2.81 -3.60 5.90
CA LEU A 62 1.37 -3.83 5.87
C LEU A 62 0.94 -4.48 7.17
N VAL A 63 -0.13 -3.97 7.78
CA VAL A 63 -0.82 -4.60 8.91
C VAL A 63 -2.30 -4.71 8.64
N VAL A 64 -2.95 -5.72 9.22
CA VAL A 64 -4.40 -5.85 9.28
C VAL A 64 -4.81 -5.99 10.73
N LEU A 65 -5.77 -5.18 11.17
CA LEU A 65 -6.30 -5.19 12.53
C LEU A 65 -7.79 -5.53 12.52
N THR A 66 -8.27 -6.10 13.62
CA THR A 66 -9.71 -6.20 13.92
C THR A 66 -10.31 -4.82 14.16
N TYR A 67 -11.57 -4.64 13.77
CA TYR A 67 -12.40 -3.49 14.13
C TYR A 67 -13.58 -3.97 14.99
N PRO A 68 -13.99 -3.24 16.05
CA PRO A 68 -13.40 -1.99 16.56
C PRO A 68 -12.21 -2.20 17.54
N HIS A 69 -11.84 -3.45 17.83
CA HIS A 69 -10.91 -3.77 18.94
C HIS A 69 -9.43 -3.45 18.68
N MET A 70 -9.04 -3.15 17.44
CA MET A 70 -7.65 -2.81 17.05
C MET A 70 -6.60 -3.87 17.41
N LYS A 71 -7.00 -5.15 17.44
CA LYS A 71 -6.06 -6.28 17.61
C LYS A 71 -5.44 -6.64 16.27
N VAL A 72 -4.11 -6.72 16.20
CA VAL A 72 -3.37 -7.14 14.99
C VAL A 72 -3.72 -8.59 14.64
N LEU A 73 -4.08 -8.82 13.38
CA LEU A 73 -4.35 -10.13 12.78
C LEU A 73 -3.26 -10.56 11.81
N TYR A 74 -2.60 -9.59 11.18
CA TYR A 74 -1.55 -9.82 10.20
C TYR A 74 -0.58 -8.65 10.23
N GLU A 75 0.69 -8.97 10.04
CA GLU A 75 1.77 -8.03 9.83
C GLU A 75 2.74 -8.60 8.80
N ASP A 76 3.24 -7.75 7.93
CA ASP A 76 4.25 -8.10 6.96
C ASP A 76 5.14 -6.88 6.68
N CYS A 77 6.41 -7.16 6.44
CA CYS A 77 7.37 -6.16 6.04
C CYS A 77 8.29 -6.72 4.96
N LYS A 78 8.61 -5.91 3.96
CA LYS A 78 9.48 -6.29 2.86
C LYS A 78 10.47 -5.17 2.57
N MET A 79 11.75 -5.50 2.62
CA MET A 79 12.80 -4.63 2.11
C MET A 79 12.69 -4.52 0.59
N VAL A 80 12.76 -3.29 0.09
CA VAL A 80 12.63 -2.97 -1.33
C VAL A 80 13.65 -1.92 -1.72
N THR A 81 14.09 -1.99 -2.97
CA THR A 81 14.97 -1.00 -3.60
C THR A 81 14.12 -0.14 -4.53
N LEU A 82 14.09 1.17 -4.28
CA LEU A 82 13.28 2.13 -5.02
C LEU A 82 14.09 2.72 -6.17
N ASN A 83 13.82 2.26 -7.38
CA ASN A 83 14.55 2.67 -8.59
C ASN A 83 14.06 4.00 -9.17
N ALA A 84 12.82 4.40 -8.90
CA ALA A 84 12.27 5.66 -9.37
C ALA A 84 12.89 6.85 -8.61
N PRO A 85 13.24 7.97 -9.28
CA PRO A 85 13.85 9.13 -8.65
C PRO A 85 12.88 9.85 -7.69
N TYR A 86 13.43 10.53 -6.69
CA TYR A 86 12.63 11.41 -5.84
C TYR A 86 12.26 12.69 -6.59
N VAL A 87 10.96 12.89 -6.80
CA VAL A 87 10.40 14.13 -7.33
C VAL A 87 9.28 14.57 -6.40
N ALA A 88 9.43 15.73 -5.76
CA ALA A 88 8.37 16.36 -5.00
C ALA A 88 7.20 16.58 -5.96
N GLY A 89 6.06 15.93 -5.72
CA GLY A 89 5.10 15.71 -6.80
C GLY A 89 4.55 14.29 -6.83
N PHE A 90 5.45 13.33 -6.68
CA PHE A 90 5.28 12.04 -7.33
C PHE A 90 5.70 10.87 -6.43
N LEU A 91 5.65 11.06 -5.11
CA LEU A 91 6.02 10.02 -4.15
C LEU A 91 5.24 8.71 -4.37
N GLY A 92 3.98 8.82 -4.79
CA GLY A 92 3.15 7.66 -5.16
C GLY A 92 3.78 6.73 -6.20
N PHE A 93 4.56 7.23 -7.17
CA PHE A 93 5.22 6.38 -8.16
C PHE A 93 6.39 5.57 -7.57
N ARG A 94 6.98 6.05 -6.46
CA ARG A 94 8.03 5.32 -5.74
C ARG A 94 7.42 4.31 -4.77
N GLU A 95 6.39 4.71 -4.03
CA GLU A 95 5.92 3.99 -2.85
C GLU A 95 4.70 3.09 -3.10
N ALA A 96 3.84 3.42 -4.07
CA ALA A 96 2.67 2.60 -4.35
C ALA A 96 3.03 1.18 -4.84
N PRO A 97 3.99 0.97 -5.78
CA PRO A 97 4.31 -0.37 -6.27
C PRO A 97 4.69 -1.39 -5.19
N PRO A 98 5.63 -1.13 -4.25
CA PRO A 98 5.97 -2.10 -3.21
C PRO A 98 4.83 -2.33 -2.21
N LEU A 99 3.99 -1.32 -1.94
CA LEU A 99 2.82 -1.46 -1.06
C LEU A 99 1.70 -2.28 -1.72
N LEU A 100 1.47 -2.13 -3.03
CA LEU A 100 0.55 -2.98 -3.79
C LEU A 100 1.05 -4.43 -3.83
N GLN A 101 2.36 -4.66 -3.94
CA GLN A 101 2.92 -6.01 -3.83
C GLN A 101 2.66 -6.64 -2.45
N ALA A 102 2.69 -5.84 -1.37
CA ALA A 102 2.36 -6.34 -0.03
C ALA A 102 0.87 -6.74 0.08
N LEU A 103 -0.04 -5.96 -0.51
CA LEU A 103 -1.47 -6.28 -0.59
C LEU A 103 -1.72 -7.56 -1.44
N GLU A 104 -1.03 -7.69 -2.57
CA GLU A 104 -1.13 -8.88 -3.42
C GLU A 104 -0.59 -10.13 -2.69
N LYS A 105 0.51 -9.99 -1.95
CA LYS A 105 1.03 -11.07 -1.10
C LYS A 105 0.01 -11.45 -0.02
N LEU A 106 -0.59 -10.48 0.67
CA LEU A 106 -1.64 -10.74 1.67
C LEU A 106 -2.80 -11.53 1.06
N LYS A 107 -3.27 -11.14 -0.14
CA LYS A 107 -4.33 -11.84 -0.87
C LYS A 107 -3.98 -13.30 -1.13
N ASN A 108 -2.73 -13.59 -1.49
CA ASN A 108 -2.28 -14.95 -1.81
C ASN A 108 -2.02 -15.81 -0.57
N VAL A 109 -1.54 -15.22 0.54
CA VAL A 109 -1.14 -15.97 1.75
C VAL A 109 -2.30 -16.09 2.77
N GLN A 110 -3.17 -15.09 2.86
CA GLN A 110 -4.31 -15.04 3.79
C GLN A 110 -5.56 -14.47 3.07
N PRO A 111 -6.15 -15.19 2.10
CA PRO A 111 -7.27 -14.69 1.31
C PRO A 111 -8.52 -14.38 2.14
N ASN A 112 -8.66 -15.00 3.32
CA ASN A 112 -9.70 -14.69 4.32
C ASN A 112 -9.56 -13.29 4.95
N LEU A 113 -8.45 -12.59 4.72
CA LEU A 113 -8.21 -11.22 5.18
C LEU A 113 -8.46 -10.16 4.09
N MET A 114 -8.63 -10.55 2.82
CA MET A 114 -8.84 -9.64 1.67
C MET A 114 -10.21 -9.86 1.01
N PRO A 115 -10.85 -8.82 0.44
CA PRO A 115 -12.12 -8.99 -0.28
C PRO A 115 -12.02 -10.03 -1.40
N GLN A 116 -12.82 -11.11 -1.31
CA GLN A 116 -13.06 -12.00 -2.44
C GLN A 116 -14.16 -11.37 -3.30
N GLY A 117 -13.78 -10.80 -4.43
CA GLY A 117 -14.75 -10.20 -5.36
C GLY A 117 -14.18 -9.09 -6.24
N SER A 118 -13.10 -8.42 -5.85
CA SER A 118 -12.33 -7.65 -6.81
C SER A 118 -11.47 -8.64 -7.60
N SER A 119 -11.90 -8.93 -8.82
CA SER A 119 -11.02 -9.40 -9.89
C SER A 119 -9.90 -8.38 -10.06
N ILE A 120 -8.88 -8.50 -9.21
CA ILE A 120 -7.60 -7.83 -9.30
C ILE A 120 -6.94 -8.40 -10.57
N GLY A 121 -7.25 -7.79 -11.71
CA GLY A 121 -6.37 -7.78 -12.87
C GLY A 121 -5.28 -6.75 -12.62
N LEU A 122 -4.45 -6.95 -11.58
CA LEU A 122 -3.26 -6.14 -11.36
C LEU A 122 -2.25 -6.58 -12.43
N GLU A 123 -2.34 -6.01 -13.64
CA GLU A 123 -1.21 -6.00 -14.57
C GLU A 123 -0.12 -5.04 -14.05
N ILE A 124 0.46 -5.39 -12.88
CA ILE A 124 1.65 -4.71 -12.32
C ILE A 124 2.77 -4.67 -13.37
N GLY A 125 2.78 -5.62 -14.31
CA GLY A 125 3.75 -5.76 -15.39
C GLY A 125 3.71 -4.69 -16.48
N GLU A 126 2.59 -3.97 -16.70
CA GLU A 126 2.56 -2.85 -17.66
C GLU A 126 2.99 -1.53 -17.00
N TRP A 127 2.68 -1.36 -15.72
CA TRP A 127 3.05 -0.16 -14.98
C TRP A 127 4.53 -0.12 -14.59
N CYS A 128 5.12 -1.28 -14.25
CA CYS A 128 6.56 -1.40 -14.01
C CYS A 128 7.38 -1.03 -15.27
N ARG A 129 6.85 -1.33 -16.48
CA ARG A 129 7.47 -0.92 -17.75
C ARG A 129 7.46 0.59 -17.98
N CYS A 130 6.55 1.33 -17.33
CA CYS A 130 6.58 2.78 -17.38
C CYS A 130 7.70 3.41 -16.53
N CYS A 131 8.24 2.69 -15.54
CA CYS A 131 9.32 3.14 -14.66
C CYS A 131 10.71 2.60 -15.09
N SER A 132 10.75 1.59 -15.96
CA SER A 132 12.00 1.02 -16.48
C SER A 132 12.44 1.75 -17.75
N LEU A 133 13.50 2.56 -17.65
CA LEU A 133 14.35 2.88 -18.81
C LEU A 133 14.76 1.56 -19.48
N SER A 134 14.61 1.52 -20.79
CA SER A 134 14.87 0.39 -21.69
C SER A 134 16.10 -0.45 -21.30
N ILE A 135 15.86 -1.70 -20.87
CA ILE A 135 16.89 -2.74 -20.96
C ILE A 135 16.56 -3.57 -22.19
N ALA A 136 17.22 -3.27 -23.29
CA ALA A 136 17.19 -4.11 -24.48
C ALA A 136 17.84 -5.47 -24.13
N PRO A 137 17.24 -6.61 -24.53
CA PRO A 137 17.92 -7.90 -24.39
C PRO A 137 19.11 -7.94 -25.38
N PRO A 138 20.23 -8.60 -25.01
CA PRO A 138 21.37 -8.76 -25.91
C PRO A 138 20.94 -9.54 -27.15
N GLY A 139 21.33 -9.00 -28.31
CA GLY A 139 20.87 -9.45 -29.63
C GLY A 139 21.20 -10.92 -29.90
N SER A 140 20.17 -11.67 -30.26
CA SER A 140 20.31 -12.95 -30.96
C SER A 140 20.44 -12.70 -32.47
N VAL A 141 21.56 -13.18 -32.98
CA VAL A 141 22.01 -13.23 -34.38
C VAL A 141 20.89 -13.52 -35.39
N ARG A 142 20.83 -12.70 -36.45
CA ARG A 142 20.04 -12.94 -37.67
C ARG A 142 20.64 -14.11 -38.47
N SER A 143 19.81 -15.06 -38.89
CA SER A 143 20.05 -15.86 -40.10
C SER A 143 18.85 -15.79 -41.04
N ARG A 144 19.15 -15.48 -42.30
CA ARG A 144 18.23 -15.26 -43.42
C ARG A 144 17.66 -16.57 -43.97
N GLY A 145 16.50 -16.49 -44.65
CA GLY A 145 15.99 -17.49 -45.59
C GLY A 145 14.47 -17.43 -45.72
N SER A 146 13.92 -16.62 -46.63
CA SER A 146 13.44 -17.01 -47.97
C SER A 146 12.04 -17.67 -48.00
N ARG A 147 11.03 -16.92 -48.48
CA ARG A 147 9.77 -17.45 -49.07
C ARG A 147 10.03 -17.93 -50.51
N PRO A 148 9.16 -18.78 -51.12
CA PRO A 148 7.99 -18.27 -51.87
C PRO A 148 6.70 -19.13 -51.79
N HIS A 149 5.63 -18.56 -52.37
CA HIS A 149 4.20 -18.94 -52.53
C HIS A 149 3.89 -20.24 -53.36
N PRO A 150 2.67 -20.47 -53.95
CA PRO A 150 1.33 -20.82 -53.41
C PRO A 150 0.68 -22.03 -54.15
N THR A 151 -0.52 -22.54 -53.76
CA THR A 151 -1.59 -23.17 -54.63
C THR A 151 -2.74 -23.74 -53.77
N ARG A 152 -4.01 -23.32 -53.96
CA ARG A 152 -5.14 -23.83 -54.79
C ARG A 152 -5.77 -25.19 -54.36
N HIS A 153 -7.09 -25.21 -54.09
CA HIS A 153 -8.19 -25.96 -54.78
C HIS A 153 -9.45 -26.14 -53.86
N ILE A 154 -10.60 -25.54 -54.19
CA ILE A 154 -11.85 -26.05 -54.85
C ILE A 154 -12.85 -26.83 -53.93
N TYR A 155 -14.10 -26.32 -53.91
CA TYR A 155 -15.43 -26.72 -53.36
C TYR A 155 -15.94 -28.17 -53.57
N PRO A 156 -17.20 -28.58 -53.21
CA PRO A 156 -18.26 -28.02 -52.33
C PRO A 156 -18.83 -29.07 -51.31
N HIS A 157 -19.82 -28.71 -50.48
CA HIS A 157 -21.10 -29.46 -50.27
C HIS A 157 -21.88 -28.94 -49.05
N ARG A 158 -23.15 -28.54 -49.27
CA ARG A 158 -24.23 -28.54 -48.26
C ARG A 158 -24.88 -29.93 -48.24
N PRO A 159 -25.42 -30.36 -47.10
CA PRO A 159 -26.87 -30.35 -46.98
C PRO A 159 -27.40 -29.84 -45.63
N SER A 160 -28.65 -29.43 -45.68
CA SER A 160 -29.56 -29.01 -44.62
C SER A 160 -29.97 -30.15 -43.69
N GLN A 161 -30.14 -29.87 -42.39
CA GLN A 161 -31.43 -29.85 -41.66
C GLN A 161 -31.26 -30.11 -40.15
N THR A 162 -32.16 -29.46 -39.39
CA THR A 162 -32.66 -29.77 -38.02
C THR A 162 -31.84 -29.33 -36.80
N GLY A 163 -32.51 -28.64 -35.86
CA GLY A 163 -31.98 -28.40 -34.51
C GLY A 163 -32.49 -27.15 -33.80
N VAL A 164 -33.80 -27.06 -33.56
CA VAL A 164 -34.49 -26.45 -32.40
C VAL A 164 -33.71 -25.43 -31.54
N TYR A 165 -34.14 -24.17 -31.56
CA TYR A 165 -33.89 -23.19 -30.49
C TYR A 165 -35.01 -23.26 -29.43
N PRO A 166 -34.67 -23.33 -28.13
CA PRO A 166 -35.43 -22.67 -27.08
C PRO A 166 -34.55 -21.55 -26.49
N ARG A 167 -34.93 -20.29 -26.63
CA ARG A 167 -35.77 -19.51 -25.68
C ARG A 167 -35.22 -19.53 -24.25
N GLU A 168 -34.76 -18.35 -23.85
CA GLU A 168 -34.86 -17.76 -22.51
C GLU A 168 -35.21 -18.74 -21.38
N CYS A 169 -34.18 -19.19 -20.64
CA CYS A 169 -34.38 -19.78 -19.34
C CYS A 169 -34.17 -18.70 -18.27
N SER A 170 -35.29 -18.26 -17.74
CA SER A 170 -35.45 -17.48 -16.53
C SER A 170 -34.77 -18.17 -15.34
N LEU A 171 -33.65 -17.62 -14.87
CA LEU A 171 -33.17 -17.90 -13.51
C LEU A 171 -33.73 -16.83 -12.57
N LEU A 172 -35.02 -17.02 -12.27
CA LEU A 172 -35.68 -16.41 -11.12
C LEU A 172 -35.05 -17.05 -9.85
N THR A 173 -34.29 -16.24 -9.14
CA THR A 173 -34.38 -16.15 -7.68
C THR A 173 -34.22 -17.45 -6.87
N LEU A 174 -32.96 -17.84 -6.63
CA LEU A 174 -32.58 -18.33 -5.31
C LEU A 174 -31.99 -17.16 -4.52
N ARG A 175 -32.91 -16.29 -4.08
CA ARG A 175 -32.72 -15.42 -2.91
C ARG A 175 -32.56 -16.33 -1.71
N GLY A 176 -31.31 -16.68 -1.45
CA GLY A 176 -30.90 -17.52 -0.35
C GLY A 176 -29.39 -17.58 -0.29
N ALA A 177 -28.71 -16.50 -0.71
CA ALA A 177 -27.33 -16.30 -0.30
C ALA A 177 -27.39 -16.12 1.21
N VAL A 178 -27.09 -17.20 1.94
CA VAL A 178 -26.32 -17.07 3.17
C VAL A 178 -25.10 -16.28 2.74
N THR A 179 -25.17 -14.95 2.85
CA THR A 179 -24.01 -14.09 2.73
C THR A 179 -23.15 -14.57 3.86
N VAL A 180 -22.24 -15.50 3.58
CA VAL A 180 -21.14 -15.73 4.49
C VAL A 180 -20.49 -14.36 4.53
N ALA A 181 -20.70 -13.65 5.64
CA ALA A 181 -20.11 -12.37 5.92
C ALA A 181 -18.61 -12.65 6.07
N MET A 182 -18.00 -12.92 4.93
CA MET A 182 -16.59 -13.13 4.76
C MET A 182 -16.01 -11.79 5.15
N ALA A 183 -15.50 -11.75 6.38
CA ALA A 183 -14.78 -10.61 6.85
C ALA A 183 -13.67 -10.39 5.84
N TYR A 184 -13.53 -9.16 5.36
CA TYR A 184 -12.55 -8.74 4.37
C TYR A 184 -11.87 -7.46 4.88
N LEU A 185 -10.73 -7.10 4.31
CA LEU A 185 -10.13 -5.78 4.54
C LEU A 185 -11.10 -4.71 4.05
N GLY A 186 -11.75 -4.01 4.98
CA GLY A 186 -12.80 -3.05 4.62
C GLY A 186 -12.27 -1.71 4.16
N VAL A 187 -11.08 -1.31 4.62
CA VAL A 187 -10.49 0.01 4.37
C VAL A 187 -9.01 0.01 4.72
N LEU A 188 -8.22 0.74 3.94
CA LEU A 188 -6.78 0.91 4.11
C LEU A 188 -6.44 2.31 4.61
N PHE A 189 -5.71 2.39 5.72
CA PHE A 189 -5.11 3.62 6.22
C PHE A 189 -3.68 3.74 5.69
N VAL A 190 -3.38 4.90 5.12
CA VAL A 190 -2.08 5.20 4.52
C VAL A 190 -1.41 6.32 5.29
N ASP A 191 -0.16 6.10 5.72
CA ASP A 191 0.67 7.15 6.34
C ASP A 191 1.13 8.16 5.27
N GLY A 192 0.24 9.08 4.92
CA GLY A 192 0.44 9.99 3.82
C GLY A 192 -0.83 10.74 3.45
N ASN A 193 -0.75 11.57 2.41
CA ASN A 193 -1.89 12.35 1.94
C ASN A 193 -2.69 11.58 0.88
N GLY A 194 -3.98 11.89 0.79
CA GLY A 194 -4.88 11.55 -0.32
C GLY A 194 -5.13 12.78 -1.19
N LEU A 195 -6.38 13.25 -1.27
CA LEU A 195 -6.76 14.46 -2.01
C LEU A 195 -6.12 15.74 -1.47
N PHE A 196 -5.71 15.77 -0.20
CA PHE A 196 -5.00 16.92 0.38
C PHE A 196 -3.54 16.95 -0.10
N HIS A 197 -3.36 17.30 -1.37
CA HIS A 197 -2.11 17.20 -2.11
C HIS A 197 -2.10 18.23 -3.24
N TYR A 198 -0.93 18.73 -3.65
CA TYR A 198 -0.79 19.79 -4.68
C TYR A 198 -1.37 19.42 -6.06
N ARG A 199 -1.56 18.13 -6.34
CA ARG A 199 -2.23 17.60 -7.55
C ARG A 199 -3.51 16.84 -7.22
N GLU A 200 -3.97 16.97 -5.98
CA GLU A 200 -5.10 16.24 -5.41
C GLU A 200 -5.01 14.71 -5.54
N PHE A 201 -3.79 14.19 -5.67
CA PHE A 201 -3.54 12.77 -5.93
C PHE A 201 -2.31 12.28 -5.16
N GLY A 202 -2.44 12.25 -3.83
CA GLY A 202 -1.42 11.71 -2.94
C GLY A 202 -1.36 10.18 -2.94
N LEU A 203 -0.46 9.63 -2.13
CA LEU A 203 -0.23 8.18 -2.02
C LEU A 203 -1.51 7.40 -1.70
N ALA A 204 -2.38 7.91 -0.84
CA ALA A 204 -3.61 7.23 -0.46
C ALA A 204 -4.61 7.12 -1.63
N CYS A 205 -4.69 8.15 -2.49
CA CYS A 205 -5.47 8.08 -3.73
C CYS A 205 -4.86 7.07 -4.69
N HIS A 206 -3.54 7.11 -4.83
CA HIS A 206 -2.79 6.23 -5.72
C HIS A 206 -3.02 4.76 -5.38
N LEU A 207 -2.86 4.39 -4.11
CA LEU A 207 -3.12 3.04 -3.63
C LEU A 207 -4.60 2.66 -3.77
N GLY A 208 -5.52 3.54 -3.38
CA GLY A 208 -6.94 3.25 -3.42
C GLY A 208 -7.46 2.98 -4.82
N VAL A 209 -7.08 3.81 -5.80
CA VAL A 209 -7.46 3.60 -7.21
C VAL A 209 -6.88 2.29 -7.76
N LEU A 210 -5.59 2.02 -7.51
CA LEU A 210 -4.93 0.83 -8.08
C LEU A 210 -5.32 -0.49 -7.39
N SER A 211 -5.73 -0.44 -6.12
CA SER A 211 -6.20 -1.61 -5.38
C SER A 211 -7.73 -1.78 -5.39
N ASP A 212 -8.46 -0.75 -5.85
CA ASP A 212 -9.92 -0.64 -5.73
C ASP A 212 -10.44 -0.85 -4.29
N LEU A 213 -9.66 -0.39 -3.31
CA LEU A 213 -10.03 -0.45 -1.89
C LEU A 213 -10.41 0.93 -1.37
N PRO A 214 -11.39 1.03 -0.44
CA PRO A 214 -11.57 2.23 0.35
C PRO A 214 -10.25 2.62 1.03
N CYS A 215 -9.79 3.85 0.82
CA CYS A 215 -8.50 4.33 1.33
C CYS A 215 -8.63 5.69 2.01
N VAL A 216 -7.95 5.84 3.13
CA VAL A 216 -7.86 7.09 3.90
C VAL A 216 -6.40 7.51 4.04
N GLY A 217 -6.09 8.74 3.61
CA GLY A 217 -4.79 9.36 3.85
C GLY A 217 -4.78 10.04 5.22
N VAL A 218 -3.85 9.67 6.09
CA VAL A 218 -3.66 10.32 7.39
C VAL A 218 -2.21 10.77 7.54
N ALA A 219 -1.98 12.08 7.42
CA ALA A 219 -0.67 12.68 7.56
C ALA A 219 -0.43 13.23 8.99
N LYS A 220 0.80 13.08 9.47
CA LYS A 220 1.21 13.55 10.82
C LYS A 220 1.58 15.04 10.87
N ASN A 221 1.81 15.66 9.71
CA ASN A 221 2.22 17.05 9.55
C ASN A 221 1.43 17.70 8.41
N LEU A 222 1.22 19.02 8.47
CA LEU A 222 0.51 19.75 7.43
C LEU A 222 1.37 19.85 6.18
N LEU A 223 0.82 19.43 5.04
CA LEU A 223 1.37 19.72 3.72
C LEU A 223 0.90 21.11 3.27
N HIS A 224 1.78 21.89 2.64
CA HIS A 224 1.38 23.14 2.00
C HIS A 224 0.65 22.82 0.69
N VAL A 225 -0.64 23.12 0.62
CA VAL A 225 -1.49 22.88 -0.56
C VAL A 225 -2.36 24.11 -0.81
N GLU A 226 -2.21 24.75 -1.97
CA GLU A 226 -3.10 25.82 -2.47
C GLU A 226 -3.59 26.82 -1.41
N GLY A 227 -2.66 27.51 -0.73
CA GLY A 227 -2.97 28.51 0.29
C GLY A 227 -3.18 27.95 1.70
N VAL A 228 -3.36 26.64 1.85
CA VAL A 228 -3.34 25.97 3.16
C VAL A 228 -1.90 25.86 3.65
N VAL A 229 -1.54 26.69 4.63
CA VAL A 229 -0.19 26.81 5.19
C VAL A 229 -0.20 26.77 6.71
N ARG A 230 0.99 26.59 7.30
CA ARG A 230 1.17 26.71 8.76
C ARG A 230 1.24 28.19 9.16
N SER A 231 0.08 28.85 9.20
CA SER A 231 -0.08 30.25 9.63
C SER A 231 -0.50 30.36 11.10
N GLU A 232 -0.53 31.59 11.61
CA GLU A 232 -1.12 31.92 12.92
C GLU A 232 -2.62 31.58 12.98
N GLU A 233 -3.34 31.77 11.87
CA GLU A 233 -4.74 31.37 11.74
C GLU A 233 -4.90 29.86 11.89
N HIS A 234 -4.09 29.07 11.18
CA HIS A 234 -4.11 27.61 11.30
C HIS A 234 -3.80 27.16 12.72
N GLN A 235 -2.83 27.80 13.37
CA GLN A 235 -2.51 27.52 14.78
C GLN A 235 -3.65 27.89 15.72
N SER A 236 -4.35 28.99 15.45
CA SER A 236 -5.52 29.43 16.22
C SER A 236 -6.68 28.43 16.07
N GLN A 237 -6.93 27.92 14.87
CA GLN A 237 -7.92 26.85 14.63
C GLN A 237 -7.55 25.56 15.38
N ILE A 238 -6.27 25.18 15.41
CA ILE A 238 -5.81 24.04 16.24
C ILE A 238 -6.09 24.29 17.71
N ASN A 239 -5.77 25.48 18.22
CA ASN A 239 -5.98 25.83 19.63
C ASN A 239 -7.48 25.88 20.00
N ALA A 240 -8.36 26.11 19.01
CA ALA A 240 -9.80 26.10 19.20
C ALA A 240 -10.38 24.68 19.36
N LEU A 241 -9.69 23.62 18.94
CA LEU A 241 -10.12 22.23 19.11
C LEU A 241 -10.06 21.81 20.59
N GLN A 242 -11.21 21.57 21.23
CA GLN A 242 -11.29 21.36 22.68
C GLN A 242 -11.29 19.88 23.08
N LYS A 243 -11.99 19.03 22.34
CA LYS A 243 -12.17 17.60 22.65
C LYS A 243 -11.62 16.70 21.54
N SER A 244 -11.37 15.44 21.88
CA SER A 244 -11.05 14.43 20.89
C SER A 244 -12.23 14.25 19.93
N GLY A 245 -11.94 14.16 18.63
CA GLY A 245 -12.93 14.12 17.56
C GLY A 245 -13.22 15.48 16.95
N ASP A 246 -12.88 16.59 17.61
CA ASP A 246 -13.02 17.91 17.01
C ASP A 246 -12.13 18.01 15.76
N SER A 247 -12.66 18.66 14.73
CA SER A 247 -11.93 18.87 13.48
C SER A 247 -12.35 20.17 12.79
N PHE A 248 -11.49 20.69 11.92
CA PHE A 248 -11.79 21.82 11.05
C PHE A 248 -11.35 21.55 9.60
N PRO A 249 -12.04 22.13 8.60
CA PRO A 249 -11.74 21.89 7.20
C PRO A 249 -10.42 22.54 6.76
N LEU A 250 -9.70 21.85 5.88
CA LEU A 250 -8.57 22.39 5.14
C LEU A 250 -9.09 22.82 3.76
N ALA A 251 -9.54 24.07 3.69
CA ALA A 251 -10.08 24.68 2.48
C ALA A 251 -8.96 25.41 1.71
N THR A 252 -8.84 25.12 0.42
CA THR A 252 -7.92 25.84 -0.47
C THR A 252 -8.40 27.27 -0.73
N THR A 253 -7.56 28.08 -1.37
CA THR A 253 -7.94 29.46 -1.79
C THR A 253 -9.17 29.48 -2.70
N SER A 254 -9.47 28.40 -3.43
CA SER A 254 -10.69 28.29 -4.24
C SER A 254 -11.95 27.94 -3.43
N GLY A 255 -11.82 27.72 -2.13
CA GLY A 255 -12.89 27.31 -1.22
C GLY A 255 -13.12 25.79 -1.18
N ARG A 256 -12.37 25.01 -1.98
CA ARG A 256 -12.50 23.55 -2.00
C ARG A 256 -11.90 22.92 -0.75
N VAL A 257 -12.67 22.10 -0.05
CA VAL A 257 -12.18 21.35 1.12
C VAL A 257 -11.53 20.05 0.65
N LEU A 258 -10.22 19.93 0.86
CA LEU A 258 -9.44 18.76 0.44
C LEU A 258 -9.10 17.79 1.59
N GLY A 259 -9.30 18.23 2.83
CA GLY A 259 -9.04 17.45 4.03
C GLY A 259 -9.61 18.09 5.28
N LYS A 260 -9.41 17.46 6.44
CA LYS A 260 -9.68 18.04 7.77
C LYS A 260 -8.47 17.86 8.68
N ALA A 261 -8.17 18.87 9.49
CA ALA A 261 -7.32 18.69 10.67
C ALA A 261 -8.17 18.10 11.80
N LEU A 262 -7.76 16.96 12.34
CA LEU A 262 -8.48 16.21 13.38
C LEU A 262 -7.66 16.17 14.67
N ARG A 263 -8.24 16.64 15.78
CA ARG A 263 -7.74 16.35 17.12
C ARG A 263 -8.16 14.92 17.49
N SER A 264 -7.32 13.96 17.15
CA SER A 264 -7.63 12.53 17.25
C SER A 264 -7.65 11.97 18.66
N SER A 265 -6.97 12.59 19.63
CA SER A 265 -6.85 12.08 21.00
C SER A 265 -6.93 13.19 22.04
N HIS A 266 -7.41 12.86 23.23
CA HIS A 266 -7.35 13.75 24.39
C HIS A 266 -5.91 14.01 24.86
N SER A 267 -5.01 13.03 24.65
CA SER A 267 -3.61 13.09 25.08
C SER A 267 -2.70 13.94 24.18
N SER A 268 -3.22 14.52 23.09
CA SER A 268 -2.44 15.40 22.24
C SER A 268 -3.29 16.50 21.61
N ILE A 269 -2.77 17.72 21.66
CA ILE A 269 -3.34 18.87 20.93
C ILE A 269 -2.91 18.89 19.46
N LYS A 270 -1.83 18.17 19.10
CA LYS A 270 -1.30 18.19 17.73
C LYS A 270 -2.20 17.33 16.84
N PRO A 271 -2.89 17.91 15.84
CA PRO A 271 -3.82 17.15 15.02
C PRO A 271 -3.10 16.15 14.11
N VAL A 272 -3.88 15.24 13.55
CA VAL A 272 -3.56 14.53 12.30
C VAL A 272 -4.36 15.17 11.16
N TYR A 273 -3.86 15.07 9.94
CA TYR A 273 -4.50 15.65 8.76
C TYR A 273 -5.08 14.52 7.93
N VAL A 274 -6.41 14.45 7.87
CA VAL A 274 -7.15 13.37 7.22
C VAL A 274 -7.65 13.86 5.87
N SER A 275 -7.49 13.03 4.84
CA SER A 275 -7.98 13.30 3.50
C SER A 275 -8.50 12.03 2.84
N VAL A 276 -9.45 12.19 1.92
CA VAL A 276 -9.98 11.09 1.11
C VAL A 276 -8.85 10.48 0.29
N GLY A 277 -8.70 9.16 0.31
CA GLY A 277 -7.90 8.44 -0.66
C GLY A 277 -8.77 7.96 -1.83
N HIS A 278 -9.72 7.06 -1.55
CA HIS A 278 -10.59 6.48 -2.56
C HIS A 278 -11.82 5.84 -1.90
N ARG A 279 -13.00 5.89 -2.55
CA ARG A 279 -14.23 5.19 -2.14
C ARG A 279 -14.65 5.46 -0.69
N ILE A 280 -14.47 6.69 -0.24
CA ILE A 280 -14.90 7.13 1.09
C ILE A 280 -15.14 8.64 1.07
N THR A 281 -16.18 9.11 1.76
CA THR A 281 -16.37 10.55 1.96
C THR A 281 -15.37 11.09 2.98
N LEU A 282 -15.07 12.40 2.91
CA LEU A 282 -14.17 13.04 3.87
C LEU A 282 -14.69 12.95 5.31
N ASP A 283 -16.02 13.05 5.50
CA ASP A 283 -16.61 12.97 6.83
C ASP A 283 -16.50 11.55 7.42
N THR A 284 -16.85 10.53 6.64
CA THR A 284 -16.69 9.13 7.03
C THR A 284 -15.22 8.81 7.31
N ALA A 285 -14.28 9.29 6.48
CA ALA A 285 -12.85 9.12 6.70
C ALA A 285 -12.37 9.71 8.03
N VAL A 286 -12.85 10.90 8.41
CA VAL A 286 -12.49 11.59 9.67
C VAL A 286 -13.09 10.87 10.87
N ARG A 287 -14.38 10.51 10.82
CA ARG A 287 -15.05 9.74 11.88
C ARG A 287 -14.36 8.39 12.10
N LEU A 288 -14.08 7.65 11.02
CA LEU A 288 -13.41 6.36 11.10
C LEU A 288 -11.97 6.50 11.61
N THR A 289 -11.24 7.53 11.17
CA THR A 289 -9.89 7.79 11.70
C THR A 289 -9.93 8.01 13.20
N HIS A 290 -10.90 8.77 13.69
CA HIS A 290 -11.08 9.03 15.12
C HIS A 290 -11.39 7.75 15.91
N THR A 291 -12.28 6.87 15.43
CA THR A 291 -12.58 5.60 16.12
C THR A 291 -11.40 4.62 16.10
N CYS A 292 -10.48 4.73 15.14
CA CYS A 292 -9.24 3.96 15.10
C CYS A 292 -8.12 4.54 15.98
N CYS A 293 -8.32 5.68 16.67
CA CYS A 293 -7.29 6.35 17.46
C CYS A 293 -7.36 5.98 18.95
N LEU A 294 -6.55 5.01 19.38
CA LEU A 294 -6.26 4.79 20.82
C LEU A 294 -5.23 5.81 21.34
N TYR A 295 -4.42 6.38 20.45
CA TYR A 295 -3.44 7.44 20.70
C TYR A 295 -3.62 8.54 19.63
N ARG A 296 -2.68 9.50 19.55
CA ARG A 296 -2.70 10.55 18.52
C ARG A 296 -2.76 9.98 17.08
N VAL A 297 -2.01 8.93 16.79
CA VAL A 297 -1.96 8.33 15.45
C VAL A 297 -2.88 7.10 15.45
N PRO A 298 -3.72 6.90 14.42
CA PRO A 298 -4.63 5.76 14.36
C PRO A 298 -3.85 4.45 14.42
N GLU A 299 -4.42 3.44 15.09
CA GLU A 299 -3.77 2.18 15.37
C GLU A 299 -3.17 1.49 14.14
N PRO A 300 -3.85 1.41 12.97
CA PRO A 300 -3.25 0.80 11.79
C PRO A 300 -1.92 1.46 11.37
N ILE A 301 -1.83 2.79 11.41
CA ILE A 301 -0.61 3.54 11.08
C ILE A 301 0.42 3.45 12.21
N ARG A 302 -0.04 3.40 13.46
CA ARG A 302 0.86 3.27 14.60
C ARG A 302 1.54 1.91 14.65
N GLN A 303 0.84 0.82 14.28
CA GLN A 303 1.42 -0.53 14.27
C GLN A 303 2.47 -0.68 13.16
N VAL A 304 2.23 -0.19 11.94
CA VAL A 304 3.28 -0.17 10.90
C VAL A 304 4.51 0.62 11.33
N HIS A 305 4.31 1.76 12.03
CA HIS A 305 5.44 2.54 12.53
C HIS A 305 6.27 1.81 13.59
N LYS A 306 5.67 0.95 14.43
CA LYS A 306 6.42 0.10 15.38
C LYS A 306 7.24 -0.97 14.67
N LEU A 307 6.70 -1.53 13.58
CA LEU A 307 7.43 -2.50 12.77
C LEU A 307 8.67 -1.86 12.15
N ASN A 308 8.59 -0.61 11.67
CA ASN A 308 9.77 0.12 11.18
C ASN A 308 10.91 0.12 12.21
N VAL A 309 10.61 0.43 13.48
CA VAL A 309 11.61 0.49 14.55
C VAL A 309 12.22 -0.89 14.79
N SER A 310 11.39 -1.94 14.81
CA SER A 310 11.83 -3.31 15.05
C SER A 310 12.70 -3.84 13.90
N THR A 311 12.29 -3.62 12.66
CA THR A 311 13.05 -4.01 11.45
C THR A 311 14.35 -3.20 11.32
N ALA A 312 14.34 -1.91 11.68
CA ALA A 312 15.56 -1.12 11.74
C ALA A 312 16.55 -1.66 12.79
N CYS A 313 16.07 -2.14 13.94
CA CYS A 313 16.92 -2.81 14.94
C CYS A 313 17.50 -4.14 14.43
N ILE A 314 16.70 -4.96 13.75
CA ILE A 314 17.16 -6.22 13.12
C ILE A 314 18.23 -5.90 12.06
N ASN A 315 17.99 -4.91 11.21
CA ASN A 315 18.92 -4.53 10.14
C ASN A 315 20.19 -3.86 10.66
N GLN A 316 20.15 -3.05 11.72
CA GLN A 316 21.38 -2.54 12.34
C GLN A 316 22.26 -3.69 12.83
N ASN A 317 21.68 -4.72 13.44
CA ASN A 317 22.43 -5.90 13.85
C ASN A 317 22.89 -6.75 12.64
N TYR A 318 22.06 -6.91 11.60
CA TYR A 318 22.43 -7.64 10.39
C TYR A 318 23.55 -6.94 9.58
N ILE A 319 23.49 -5.61 9.47
CA ILE A 319 24.51 -4.77 8.84
C ILE A 319 25.79 -4.80 9.68
N LYS A 320 25.71 -4.74 11.02
CA LYS A 320 26.88 -4.89 11.90
C LYS A 320 27.52 -6.27 11.74
N CYS A 321 26.73 -7.34 11.68
CA CYS A 321 27.22 -8.69 11.42
C CYS A 321 27.86 -8.80 10.02
N ARG A 322 27.28 -8.19 8.98
CA ARG A 322 27.89 -8.13 7.64
C ARG A 322 29.19 -7.32 7.60
N LEU A 323 29.27 -6.22 8.34
CA LEU A 323 30.48 -5.41 8.44
C LEU A 323 31.61 -6.17 9.16
N ILE A 324 31.29 -6.96 10.20
CA ILE A 324 32.25 -7.81 10.92
C ILE A 324 32.72 -8.98 10.05
N ILE A 325 31.89 -9.50 9.14
CA ILE A 325 32.27 -10.59 8.22
C ILE A 325 33.19 -10.11 7.08
N CYS A 326 33.37 -8.79 6.89
CA CYS A 326 34.13 -8.24 5.75
C CYS A 326 35.49 -7.62 6.11
N SER A 327 36.06 -7.90 7.30
CA SER A 327 37.35 -7.32 7.71
C SER A 327 38.47 -8.32 8.04
N HIS A 328 38.32 -9.60 7.70
CA HIS A 328 39.44 -10.55 7.76
C HIS A 328 39.47 -11.48 6.55
N THR A 329 40.02 -10.97 5.44
CA THR A 329 40.65 -11.84 4.44
C THR A 329 42.08 -12.12 4.89
N THR A 330 42.27 -13.23 5.59
CA THR A 330 43.47 -14.05 5.43
C THR A 330 43.03 -15.50 5.47
N SER A 331 43.37 -16.20 4.39
CA SER A 331 43.42 -17.65 4.21
C SER A 331 43.22 -18.48 5.49
N ASP A 332 42.18 -19.31 5.53
CA ASP A 332 42.33 -20.77 5.69
C ASP A 332 40.95 -21.46 5.81
N ALA A 333 40.91 -22.69 5.30
CA ALA A 333 39.71 -23.45 4.97
C ALA A 333 38.76 -23.71 6.15
N LEU A 334 37.47 -23.40 5.97
CA LEU A 334 36.39 -23.78 6.89
C LEU A 334 35.87 -25.18 6.53
N THR A 335 36.17 -26.16 7.40
CA THR A 335 35.58 -27.50 7.35
C THR A 335 34.30 -27.51 8.18
N LEU A 336 33.17 -27.87 7.57
CA LEU A 336 31.86 -27.99 8.23
C LEU A 336 31.77 -29.27 9.07
N TRP A 337 31.48 -29.16 10.37
CA TRP A 337 31.07 -30.28 11.22
C TRP A 337 29.65 -30.06 11.75
N GLY A 338 28.82 -31.11 11.69
CA GLY A 338 27.40 -31.12 12.09
C GLY A 338 27.14 -31.14 13.60
N PRO A 339 25.86 -31.09 14.03
CA PRO A 339 25.48 -30.57 15.35
C PRO A 339 25.52 -31.59 16.50
N ARG A 340 25.86 -31.12 17.70
CA ARG A 340 25.53 -31.75 19.00
C ARG A 340 24.76 -30.76 19.88
N VAL A 341 23.76 -31.27 20.60
CA VAL A 341 22.79 -30.52 21.42
C VAL A 341 23.20 -30.55 22.89
N PHE A 342 23.12 -29.41 23.60
CA PHE A 342 23.17 -29.36 25.08
C PHE A 342 22.15 -28.36 25.65
N TRP A 343 21.57 -28.72 26.81
CA TRP A 343 20.52 -27.99 27.54
C TRP A 343 21.08 -27.24 28.77
N GLY A 344 20.55 -26.05 29.06
CA GLY A 344 20.83 -25.26 30.28
C GLY A 344 19.70 -24.26 30.62
N PRO A 345 19.58 -23.80 31.89
CA PRO A 345 18.34 -23.25 32.44
C PRO A 345 18.28 -21.71 32.35
N GLY A 346 17.36 -21.21 31.52
CA GLY A 346 17.05 -19.79 31.36
C GLY A 346 16.40 -19.55 30.00
N GLY A 347 15.11 -19.24 29.97
CA GLY A 347 14.23 -19.36 28.81
C GLY A 347 14.76 -18.78 27.49
N VAL A 348 14.68 -19.60 26.44
CA VAL A 348 15.09 -19.31 25.07
C VAL A 348 13.87 -18.86 24.26
N PHE A 349 13.98 -17.73 23.54
CA PHE A 349 13.22 -17.53 22.31
C PHE A 349 13.95 -18.27 21.19
N THR A 350 13.32 -19.29 20.63
CA THR A 350 13.85 -20.05 19.51
C THR A 350 13.63 -19.27 18.21
N CYS A 351 14.72 -18.81 17.58
CA CYS A 351 14.75 -18.48 16.16
C CYS A 351 15.37 -19.68 15.42
N PRO A 352 14.73 -20.30 14.40
CA PRO A 352 15.23 -21.54 13.82
C PRO A 352 16.49 -21.42 12.96
N GLU A 353 17.06 -20.24 12.76
CA GLU A 353 18.19 -20.08 11.85
C GLU A 353 19.30 -19.20 12.47
N ILE A 354 20.45 -19.86 12.66
CA ILE A 354 21.80 -19.31 12.92
C ILE A 354 22.10 -18.91 14.38
N TYR A 355 22.75 -19.83 15.11
CA TYR A 355 23.57 -19.50 16.30
C TYR A 355 25.04 -19.45 15.91
N ALA A 356 25.74 -18.37 16.26
CA ALA A 356 27.19 -18.35 16.41
C ALA A 356 27.50 -17.75 17.79
N PHE A 357 27.98 -18.59 18.72
CA PHE A 357 28.54 -18.16 20.00
C PHE A 357 30.04 -17.91 19.84
N PHE A 358 30.54 -16.79 20.36
CA PHE A 358 31.97 -16.58 20.58
C PHE A 358 32.31 -17.02 22.01
N SER A 359 33.14 -18.06 22.16
CA SER A 359 33.87 -18.32 23.41
C SER A 359 35.15 -17.48 23.40
N CYS A 360 35.26 -16.55 24.33
CA CYS A 360 36.50 -15.83 24.60
C CYS A 360 37.45 -16.79 25.32
N SER A 361 38.65 -17.01 24.79
CA SER A 361 39.80 -17.57 25.52
C SER A 361 40.90 -16.52 25.56
#